data_AF-A0A2B7XI76-F1
#
_entry.id   AF-A0A2B7XI76-F1
#
_cell.length_a   1.000
_cell.length_b   1.000
_cell.length_c   1.000
_cell.angle_alpha   90.00
_cell.angle_beta   90.00
_cell.angle_gamma   90.00
#
_symmetry.space_group_name_H-M   'P 1'
#
loop_
_entity.id
_entity.type
_entity.pdbx_description
1 polymer ?
#
loop_
_entity_poly.entity_id
_entity_poly.type
_entity_poly.pdbx_seq_one_letter_code
_entity_poly.pdbx_strand_id
1 'polypeptide(L)' 'MKSGKHPDKIVAEEGVITFEMESAGSWDYIPTVIIRSACDYADSHKSDSWHKYASATVAARTKAVLAQWRSSRD' A
#
# COMPACT_ATOMS: atom_id res chain seq x y z
N MET A 1 -12.06 6.76 -18.15
CA MET A 1 -12.13 7.96 -17.28
C MET A 1 -12.04 7.46 -15.83
N LYS A 2 -10.96 7.78 -15.09
CA LYS A 2 -10.85 7.43 -13.66
C LYS A 2 -11.72 8.42 -12.89
N SER A 3 -12.69 7.93 -12.13
CA SER A 3 -13.64 8.75 -11.36
C SER A 3 -13.26 8.67 -9.88
N GLY A 4 -13.03 9.81 -9.22
CA GLY A 4 -12.80 9.84 -7.76
C GLY A 4 -14.02 9.38 -6.94
N LYS A 5 -15.23 9.48 -7.50
CA LYS A 5 -16.48 9.13 -6.80
C LYS A 5 -16.62 7.65 -6.45
N HIS A 6 -15.95 6.77 -7.20
CA HIS A 6 -16.01 5.33 -6.95
C HIS A 6 -15.17 4.91 -5.72
N PRO A 7 -13.87 5.28 -5.63
CA PRO A 7 -13.10 5.03 -4.43
C PRO A 7 -13.69 5.75 -3.20
N ASP A 8 -14.19 6.98 -3.33
CA ASP A 8 -14.83 7.69 -2.20
C ASP A 8 -15.98 6.89 -1.58
N LYS A 9 -16.82 6.26 -2.42
CA LYS A 9 -17.92 5.42 -1.97
C LYS A 9 -17.41 4.20 -1.20
N ILE A 10 -16.38 3.53 -1.71
CA ILE A 10 -15.79 2.36 -1.06
C ILE A 10 -15.15 2.75 0.28
N VAL A 11 -14.46 3.90 0.35
CA VAL A 11 -13.92 4.43 1.61
C VAL A 11 -15.03 4.65 2.64
N ALA A 12 -16.16 5.23 2.22
CA ALA A 12 -17.29 5.49 3.11
C ALA A 12 -18.00 4.21 3.58
N GLU A 13 -18.11 3.20 2.72
CA GLU A 13 -18.81 1.94 3.03
C GLU A 13 -17.94 0.95 3.81
N GLU A 14 -16.68 0.80 3.43
CA GLU A 14 -15.79 -0.25 3.91
C GLU A 14 -14.71 0.26 4.88
N GLY A 15 -14.59 1.57 5.06
CA GLY A 15 -13.57 2.17 5.93
C GLY A 15 -12.14 1.95 5.44
N VAL A 16 -11.94 1.66 4.15
CA VAL A 16 -10.60 1.43 3.58
C VAL A 16 -9.80 2.73 3.57
N ILE A 17 -8.50 2.62 3.86
CA ILE A 17 -7.59 3.77 3.92
C ILE A 17 -6.71 3.91 2.67
N THR A 18 -6.76 2.92 1.76
CA THR A 18 -5.85 2.85 0.62
C THR A 18 -6.29 1.84 -0.44
N PHE A 19 -5.90 2.05 -1.70
CA PHE A 19 -6.18 1.16 -2.85
C PHE A 19 -4.89 0.69 -3.51
N GLU A 20 -4.76 -0.59 -3.84
CA GLU A 20 -3.66 -1.19 -4.62
C GLU A 20 -4.17 -2.40 -5.40
N MET A 21 -3.31 -3.01 -6.22
CA MET A 21 -3.68 -4.17 -7.07
C MET A 21 -2.71 -5.33 -6.94
N GLU A 22 -1.49 -5.10 -6.48
CA GLU A 22 -0.38 -6.03 -6.55
C GLU A 22 -0.43 -7.12 -5.47
N SER A 23 -1.04 -6.82 -4.33
CA SER A 23 -1.11 -7.68 -3.14
C SER A 23 -2.49 -8.30 -2.92
N ALA A 24 -3.48 -7.91 -3.73
CA ALA A 24 -4.83 -8.42 -3.64
C ALA A 24 -4.85 -9.96 -3.75
N GLY A 25 -5.34 -10.63 -2.70
CA GLY A 25 -5.46 -12.09 -2.64
C GLY A 25 -4.20 -12.83 -2.21
N SER A 26 -3.08 -12.15 -1.93
CA SER A 26 -1.85 -12.85 -1.51
C SER A 26 -2.01 -13.60 -0.18
N TRP A 27 -2.80 -13.03 0.74
CA TRP A 27 -3.09 -13.60 2.06
C TRP A 27 -3.94 -14.87 2.03
N ASP A 28 -4.65 -15.13 0.91
CA ASP A 28 -5.45 -16.34 0.75
C ASP A 28 -4.58 -17.58 0.47
N TYR A 29 -3.34 -17.37 0.02
CA TYR A 29 -2.40 -18.46 -0.35
C TYR A 29 -1.21 -18.57 0.59
N ILE A 30 -0.72 -17.47 1.15
CA ILE A 30 0.46 -17.44 2.02
C ILE A 30 0.29 -16.44 3.17
N PRO A 31 0.80 -16.75 4.39
CA PRO A 31 0.83 -15.77 5.48
C PRO A 31 1.55 -14.50 5.03
N THR A 32 0.80 -13.39 4.95
CA THR A 32 1.29 -12.15 4.35
C THR A 32 1.16 -10.98 5.32
N VAL A 33 2.19 -10.13 5.32
CA VAL A 33 2.13 -8.76 5.86
C VAL A 33 2.42 -7.79 4.72
N ILE A 34 1.48 -6.88 4.44
CA ILE A 34 1.63 -5.88 3.40
C ILE A 34 2.21 -4.60 4.00
N ILE A 35 3.31 -4.12 3.44
CA ILE A 35 3.91 -2.84 3.78
C ILE A 35 3.86 -1.99 2.51
N ARG A 36 3.21 -0.83 2.60
CA ARG A 36 3.00 0.07 1.46
C ARG A 36 3.06 1.53 1.88
N SER A 37 3.20 2.40 0.88
CA SER A 37 3.20 3.86 1.00
C SER A 37 2.14 4.47 0.07
N ALA A 38 1.60 5.63 0.43
CA ALA A 38 0.77 6.41 -0.48
C ALA A 38 1.64 7.06 -1.57
N CYS A 39 1.20 6.94 -2.82
CA CYS A 39 1.92 7.49 -3.98
C CYS A 39 1.01 8.26 -4.95
N ASP A 40 -0.32 8.13 -4.79
CA ASP A 40 -1.34 8.95 -5.43
C ASP A 40 -2.55 9.09 -4.48
N TYR A 41 -3.54 9.90 -4.87
CA TYR A 41 -4.76 10.15 -4.08
C TYR A 41 -5.91 9.19 -4.40
N ALA A 42 -5.69 8.19 -5.26
CA ALA A 42 -6.74 7.33 -5.81
C ALA A 42 -7.92 8.09 -6.47
N ASP A 43 -7.73 9.36 -6.86
CA ASP A 43 -8.75 10.18 -7.51
C ASP A 43 -8.51 10.27 -9.04
N SER A 44 -9.18 11.22 -9.69
CA SER A 44 -8.96 11.49 -11.12
C SER A 44 -7.58 12.10 -11.43
N HIS A 45 -6.88 12.65 -10.45
CA HIS A 45 -5.59 13.31 -10.61
C HIS A 45 -4.45 12.30 -10.38
N LYS A 46 -4.12 11.56 -11.44
CA LYS A 46 -2.95 10.68 -11.46
C LYS A 46 -1.67 11.53 -11.46
N SER A 47 -0.81 11.32 -10.46
CA SER A 47 0.50 11.97 -10.36
C SER A 47 1.57 10.94 -10.00
N ASP A 48 2.36 10.51 -10.98
CA ASP A 48 3.42 9.51 -10.78
C ASP A 48 4.69 10.09 -10.12
N SER A 49 4.71 11.41 -9.86
CA SER A 49 5.86 12.12 -9.27
C SER A 49 6.29 11.55 -7.91
N TRP A 50 5.33 11.09 -7.11
CA TRP A 50 5.57 10.55 -5.78
C TRP A 50 5.95 9.08 -5.76
N HIS A 51 5.82 8.36 -6.87
CA HIS A 51 6.06 6.91 -6.91
C HIS A 51 7.49 6.57 -6.46
N LYS A 52 8.51 7.27 -6.96
CA LYS A 52 9.90 7.01 -6.58
C LYS A 52 10.14 7.21 -5.08
N TYR A 53 9.61 8.29 -4.50
CA TYR A 53 9.74 8.59 -3.08
C TYR A 53 9.00 7.56 -2.21
N ALA A 54 7.76 7.24 -2.60
CA ALA A 54 6.92 6.25 -1.94
C ALA A 54 7.61 4.87 -1.95
N SER A 55 8.08 4.41 -3.12
CA SER A 55 8.84 3.16 -3.28
C SER A 55 10.12 3.12 -2.43
N ALA A 56 10.89 4.21 -2.38
CA ALA A 56 12.09 4.26 -1.53
C ALA A 56 11.73 4.17 -0.03
N THR A 57 10.67 4.86 0.38
CA THR A 57 10.19 4.87 1.77
C THR A 57 9.73 3.49 2.21
N VAL A 58 8.88 2.83 1.41
CA VAL A 58 8.40 1.49 1.74
C VAL A 58 9.54 0.47 1.74
N ALA A 59 10.48 0.55 0.80
CA ALA A 59 11.63 -0.35 0.77
C ALA A 59 12.51 -0.21 2.04
N ALA A 60 12.78 1.03 2.46
CA ALA A 60 13.51 1.30 3.70
C ALA A 60 12.77 0.77 4.94
N ARG A 61 11.44 0.98 5.01
CA ARG A 61 10.61 0.48 6.12
C ARG A 61 10.59 -1.04 6.16
N THR A 62 10.41 -1.70 5.03
CA THR A 62 10.43 -3.16 4.91
C THR A 62 11.77 -3.73 5.36
N LYS A 63 12.90 -3.11 4.95
CA LYS A 63 14.23 -3.52 5.42
C LYS A 63 14.35 -3.43 6.94
N ALA A 64 13.87 -2.36 7.55
CA ALA A 64 13.91 -2.17 9.01
C ALA A 64 13.03 -3.21 9.75
N VAL A 65 11.83 -3.47 9.24
CA VAL A 65 10.93 -4.50 9.80
C VAL A 65 11.58 -5.88 9.75
N LEU A 66 12.18 -6.25 8.62
CA LEU A 66 12.86 -7.54 8.46
C LEU A 66 14.08 -7.68 9.38
N ALA A 67 14.82 -6.59 9.62
CA ALA A 67 15.93 -6.59 10.55
C ALA A 67 15.46 -6.86 11.99
N GLN A 68 14.41 -6.17 12.46
CA GLN A 68 13.84 -6.39 13.79
C GLN A 68 13.25 -7.79 13.95
N TRP A 69 12.54 -8.28 12.92
CA TRP A 69 11.95 -9.61 12.92
C TRP A 69 13.01 -10.71 13.12
N ARG A 70 14.17 -10.57 12.44
CA ARG A 70 15.29 -11.49 12.62
C ARG A 70 15.87 -11.43 14.03
N SER A 71 16.11 -10.23 14.55
CA SER A 71 16.64 -10.06 15.92
C SER A 71 15.72 -10.57 17.02
N SER A 72 14.41 -10.71 16.76
CA SER A 72 13.46 -11.29 17.72
C SER A 72 13.45 -12.82 17.76
N ARG A 73 14.22 -13.47 16.87
CA ARG A 73 14.29 -14.93 16.72
C ARG A 73 15.64 -15.53 17.13
N ASP A 74 16.63 -14.68 17.42
CA ASP A 74 17.94 -15.05 17.99
C ASP A 74 17.90 -14.84 19.52
#